data_AF-A0A452ZLG2-F1
#
_entry.id   AF-A0A452ZLG2-F1
#
_cell.length_a   1.000
_cell.length_b   1.000
_cell.length_c   1.000
_cell.angle_alpha   90.00
_cell.angle_beta   90.00
_cell.angle_gamma   90.00
#
_symmetry.space_group_name_H-M   'P 1'
#
loop_
_entity.id
_entity.type
_entity.pdbx_description
1 polymer ?
#
loop_
_entity_poly.entity_id
_entity_poly.type
_entity_poly.pdbx_seq_one_letter_code
_entity_poly.pdbx_strand_id
1 'polypeptide(L)'
;MASRWLLLLLLGVAGGGGGVLQVHAQVDSLGFISIDCGLPGEAGYMDNITKLWYTPDAGYTDAGTNRNISPEYQAGKSWRNVRSFPAGARNCYTLRSLVFGLKYLIRAMFMHGNYDGLKTWPIFDVHIGVNYWQTVNITDGDMPVIAEIITVISGESVQVCLVNTGSGTPFISSLEVRPLKNKLYPQSDASQALVLVARANIGSDKSIRYPDDPHDRIWIELPTGYGWAPISTTKKVQNDVNDVFEAPSAVTQTGVTSINSSRPIFFTQDAQPNGNAKDLVPGYVFMMYMAELQLLPSNALRQFYVKLNGKLWNAKTLGLKYLKTTVMYNEKPDYASHQYIFSLEATTNSTLPPIVNALEIFSAVPTAGISTAAQE
;
A
#
# COMPACT_ATOMS: atom_id res chain seq x y z
N MET A 1 50.07 -42.85 -47.31
CA MET A 1 49.39 -44.14 -47.04
C MET A 1 49.01 -44.13 -45.57
N ALA A 2 47.76 -43.75 -45.28
CA ALA A 2 46.62 -44.66 -45.02
C ALA A 2 46.54 -45.01 -43.52
N SER A 3 45.58 -44.42 -42.78
CA SER A 3 44.24 -44.98 -42.48
C SER A 3 44.29 -45.78 -41.15
N ARG A 4 43.41 -45.74 -40.15
CA ARG A 4 41.95 -45.56 -39.99
C ARG A 4 41.73 -45.27 -38.48
N TRP A 5 41.06 -44.20 -38.06
CA TRP A 5 39.65 -44.16 -37.63
C TRP A 5 39.09 -45.45 -36.99
N LEU A 6 38.87 -45.40 -35.68
CA LEU A 6 37.86 -46.20 -34.99
C LEU A 6 36.97 -45.25 -34.16
N LEU A 7 35.70 -45.15 -34.57
CA LEU A 7 34.61 -44.67 -33.74
C LEU A 7 34.29 -45.73 -32.69
N LEU A 8 34.06 -45.30 -31.45
CA LEU A 8 33.22 -46.03 -30.49
C LEU A 8 32.26 -45.03 -29.86
N LEU A 9 30.98 -45.32 -30.04
CA LEU A 9 29.83 -44.55 -29.58
C LEU A 9 29.80 -44.45 -28.06
N LEU A 10 29.62 -43.24 -27.53
CA LEU A 10 29.13 -43.01 -26.17
C LEU A 10 27.60 -42.95 -26.22
N LEU A 11 26.96 -44.05 -25.83
CA LEU A 11 25.54 -44.09 -25.50
C LEU A 11 25.31 -43.33 -24.20
N GLY A 12 24.41 -42.36 -24.25
CA GLY A 12 24.03 -41.54 -23.11
C GLY A 12 23.26 -42.32 -22.06
N VAL A 13 23.45 -41.93 -20.80
CA VAL A 13 22.50 -42.16 -19.73
C VAL A 13 21.96 -40.79 -19.35
N ALA A 14 20.73 -40.51 -19.78
CA ALA A 14 19.94 -39.40 -19.30
C ALA A 14 19.53 -39.71 -17.85
N GLY A 15 20.30 -39.19 -16.89
CA GLY A 15 19.89 -39.10 -15.51
C GLY A 15 18.96 -37.91 -15.36
N GLY A 16 17.65 -38.17 -15.29
CA GLY A 16 16.64 -37.17 -14.97
C GLY A 16 16.83 -36.64 -13.55
N GLY A 17 17.54 -35.52 -13.44
CA GLY A 17 17.47 -34.64 -12.28
C GLY A 17 16.45 -33.56 -12.58
N GLY A 18 15.22 -33.73 -12.07
CA GLY A 18 14.24 -32.66 -12.00
C GLY A 18 14.75 -31.57 -11.07
N GLY A 19 15.59 -30.67 -11.59
CA GLY A 19 15.96 -29.46 -10.89
C GLY A 19 14.71 -28.61 -10.76
N VAL A 20 14.22 -28.44 -9.54
CA VAL A 20 13.24 -27.41 -9.21
C VAL A 20 13.90 -26.08 -9.55
N LEU A 21 13.49 -25.46 -10.65
CA LEU A 21 13.83 -24.08 -10.97
C LEU A 21 13.25 -23.22 -9.84
N GLN A 22 14.09 -22.91 -8.85
CA GLN A 22 13.74 -21.89 -7.87
C GLN A 22 13.74 -20.55 -8.59
N VAL A 23 12.55 -20.12 -8.99
CA VAL A 23 12.31 -18.78 -9.50
C VAL A 23 12.59 -17.82 -8.35
N HIS A 24 13.71 -17.12 -8.46
CA HIS A 24 14.01 -16.01 -7.56
C HIS A 24 13.01 -14.89 -7.88
N ALA A 25 12.55 -14.17 -6.86
CA ALA A 25 11.77 -12.97 -7.13
C ALA A 25 12.59 -12.07 -8.05
N GLN A 26 12.06 -11.68 -9.22
CA GLN A 26 12.80 -10.85 -10.16
C GLN A 26 12.81 -9.42 -9.60
N VAL A 27 13.83 -9.13 -8.80
CA VAL A 27 14.06 -7.84 -8.18
C VAL A 27 14.54 -6.86 -9.26
N ASP A 28 13.87 -5.73 -9.41
CA ASP A 28 14.34 -4.67 -10.30
C ASP A 28 15.54 -3.91 -9.71
N SER A 29 16.05 -2.90 -10.42
CA SER A 29 17.19 -2.11 -9.94
C SER A 29 16.94 -1.35 -8.62
N LEU A 30 15.67 -1.20 -8.21
CA LEU A 30 15.24 -0.51 -7.00
C LEU A 30 14.97 -1.47 -5.83
N GLY A 31 15.04 -2.78 -6.06
CA GLY A 31 14.64 -3.75 -5.05
C GLY A 31 13.17 -4.17 -5.13
N PHE A 32 12.42 -3.71 -6.15
CA PHE A 32 10.97 -3.94 -6.22
C PHE A 32 10.65 -5.28 -6.85
N ILE A 33 9.57 -5.89 -6.36
CA ILE A 33 8.96 -7.09 -6.95
C ILE A 33 7.52 -6.73 -7.32
N SER A 34 7.15 -6.87 -8.59
CA SER A 34 5.77 -6.65 -9.06
C SER A 34 5.28 -7.88 -9.81
N ILE A 35 4.20 -8.47 -9.32
CA ILE A 35 3.65 -9.72 -9.83
C ILE A 35 2.26 -9.43 -10.41
N ASP A 36 2.06 -9.80 -11.67
CA ASP A 36 0.77 -9.76 -12.36
C ASP A 36 0.13 -11.16 -12.25
N CYS A 37 -0.87 -11.27 -11.38
CA CYS A 37 -1.41 -12.56 -10.96
C CYS A 37 -2.40 -13.08 -12.00
N GLY A 38 -2.15 -14.29 -12.50
CA GLY A 38 -2.95 -14.85 -13.59
C GLY A 38 -2.48 -14.48 -14.99
N LEU A 39 -1.43 -13.67 -15.13
CA LEU A 39 -0.81 -13.38 -16.42
C LEU A 39 -0.33 -14.69 -17.09
N PRO A 40 -0.74 -15.01 -18.33
CA PRO A 40 -0.35 -16.25 -18.97
C PRO A 40 1.09 -16.21 -19.51
N GLY A 41 1.73 -17.38 -19.55
CA GLY A 41 3.09 -17.55 -20.06
C GLY A 41 4.17 -17.17 -19.05
N GLU A 42 5.40 -17.06 -19.54
CA GLU A 42 6.60 -16.81 -18.71
C GLU A 42 7.17 -15.39 -18.91
N ALA A 43 6.67 -14.65 -19.90
CA ALA A 43 7.19 -13.34 -20.24
C ALA A 43 6.52 -12.24 -19.41
N GLY A 44 7.34 -11.49 -18.67
CA GLY A 44 6.94 -10.24 -18.03
C GLY A 44 6.82 -9.07 -19.01
N TYR A 45 6.46 -7.90 -18.49
CA TYR A 45 6.38 -6.66 -19.26
C TYR A 45 6.72 -5.43 -18.43
N MET A 46 7.13 -4.36 -19.12
CA MET A 46 7.26 -3.04 -18.52
C MET A 46 5.90 -2.35 -18.53
N ASP A 47 5.40 -1.93 -17.37
CA ASP A 47 4.18 -1.13 -17.28
C ASP A 47 4.43 0.29 -17.83
N ASN A 48 3.50 0.77 -18.65
CA ASN A 48 3.71 2.03 -19.37
C ASN A 48 3.52 3.27 -18.48
N ILE A 49 2.81 3.14 -17.36
CA ILE A 49 2.51 4.26 -16.46
C ILE A 49 3.59 4.35 -15.40
N THR A 50 3.75 3.28 -14.63
CA THR A 50 4.70 3.19 -13.52
C THR A 50 6.13 3.02 -14.02
N LYS A 51 6.37 2.44 -15.21
CA LYS A 51 7.71 2.04 -15.66
C LYS A 51 8.34 0.96 -14.76
N LEU A 52 7.50 0.18 -14.07
CA LEU A 52 7.92 -0.98 -13.29
C LEU A 52 7.76 -2.25 -14.13
N TRP A 53 8.66 -3.21 -13.90
CA TRP A 53 8.60 -4.52 -14.54
C TRP A 53 7.63 -5.43 -13.77
N TYR A 54 6.64 -5.98 -14.46
CA TYR A 54 5.70 -6.98 -13.92
C TYR A 54 6.04 -8.36 -14.48
N THR A 55 6.06 -9.37 -13.61
CA THR A 55 6.31 -10.76 -13.96
C THR A 55 5.08 -11.64 -13.73
N PRO A 56 4.87 -12.72 -14.52
CA PRO A 56 3.86 -13.72 -14.24
C PRO A 56 4.07 -14.39 -12.88
N ASP A 57 3.00 -14.99 -12.36
CA ASP A 57 2.94 -15.40 -10.96
C ASP A 57 3.21 -16.90 -10.71
N ALA A 58 3.45 -17.67 -11.77
CA ALA A 58 3.70 -19.11 -11.71
C ALA A 58 4.91 -19.51 -10.85
N GLY A 59 5.90 -18.63 -10.69
CA GLY A 59 7.08 -18.88 -9.85
C GLY A 59 6.84 -18.69 -8.34
N TYR A 60 5.67 -18.20 -7.94
CA TYR A 60 5.40 -17.78 -6.56
C TYR A 60 4.31 -18.59 -5.87
N THR A 61 3.49 -19.32 -6.62
CA THR A 61 2.43 -20.20 -6.11
C THR A 61 2.23 -21.39 -7.03
N ASP A 62 1.87 -22.54 -6.47
CA ASP A 62 1.65 -23.81 -7.16
C ASP A 62 0.16 -24.16 -7.31
N ALA A 63 -0.73 -23.33 -6.77
CA ALA A 63 -2.17 -23.55 -6.74
C ALA A 63 -2.95 -22.51 -7.56
N GLY A 64 -4.25 -22.74 -7.69
CA GLY A 64 -5.18 -21.83 -8.34
C GLY A 64 -5.22 -21.91 -9.86
N THR A 65 -6.11 -21.13 -10.46
CA THR A 65 -6.34 -21.09 -11.91
C THR A 65 -6.40 -19.67 -12.42
N ASN A 66 -5.72 -19.40 -13.52
CA ASN A 66 -5.70 -18.10 -14.17
C ASN A 66 -7.05 -17.84 -14.85
N ARG A 67 -7.56 -16.62 -14.70
CA ARG A 67 -8.80 -16.15 -15.34
C ARG A 67 -8.58 -14.76 -15.91
N ASN A 68 -9.32 -14.45 -16.97
CA ASN A 68 -9.44 -13.08 -17.46
C ASN A 68 -10.67 -12.45 -16.81
N ILE A 69 -10.61 -11.16 -16.51
CA ILE A 69 -11.83 -10.41 -16.19
C ILE A 69 -12.74 -10.32 -17.42
N SER A 70 -14.02 -10.05 -17.19
CA SER A 70 -14.99 -9.80 -18.25
C SER A 70 -14.60 -8.53 -19.04
N PRO A 71 -14.72 -8.55 -20.39
CA PRO A 71 -14.45 -7.38 -21.25
C PRO A 71 -15.32 -6.16 -20.96
N GLU A 72 -16.43 -6.34 -20.24
CA GLU A 72 -17.32 -5.24 -19.80
C GLU A 72 -16.62 -4.29 -18.81
N TYR A 73 -15.60 -4.78 -18.10
CA TYR A 73 -14.89 -4.07 -17.05
C TYR A 73 -13.61 -3.44 -17.62
N GLN A 74 -13.47 -2.12 -17.50
CA GLN A 74 -12.27 -1.43 -17.96
C GLN A 74 -11.20 -1.40 -16.87
N ALA A 75 -10.15 -2.19 -17.04
CA ALA A 75 -9.06 -2.28 -16.08
C ALA A 75 -7.68 -1.98 -16.70
N GLY A 76 -6.79 -1.43 -15.87
CA GLY A 76 -5.37 -1.33 -16.15
C GLY A 76 -4.77 -2.71 -16.45
N LYS A 77 -3.63 -2.75 -17.15
CA LYS A 77 -3.09 -4.02 -17.68
C LYS A 77 -2.89 -5.09 -16.60
N SER A 78 -2.33 -4.72 -15.44
CA SER A 78 -2.09 -5.60 -14.30
C SER A 78 -3.34 -6.06 -13.56
N TRP A 79 -4.53 -5.62 -13.98
CA TRP A 79 -5.82 -5.98 -13.40
C TRP A 79 -6.72 -6.74 -14.40
N ARG A 80 -6.23 -7.05 -15.61
CA ARG A 80 -7.00 -7.79 -16.62
C ARG A 80 -7.04 -9.29 -16.38
N ASN A 81 -6.12 -9.76 -15.55
CA ASN A 81 -5.96 -11.14 -15.18
C ASN A 81 -6.09 -11.28 -13.66
N VAL A 82 -6.58 -12.44 -13.24
CA VAL A 82 -6.58 -12.84 -11.84
C VAL A 82 -6.13 -14.29 -11.72
N ARG A 83 -5.51 -14.63 -10.61
CA ARG A 83 -5.43 -16.03 -10.16
C ARG A 83 -6.54 -16.28 -9.14
N SER A 84 -7.38 -17.27 -9.43
CA SER A 84 -8.52 -17.68 -8.59
C SER A 84 -8.19 -18.98 -7.86
N PHE A 85 -8.64 -19.12 -6.61
CA PHE A 85 -8.35 -20.27 -5.74
C PHE A 85 -9.65 -20.97 -5.28
N PRO A 86 -10.29 -21.76 -6.16
CA PRO A 86 -11.55 -22.44 -5.84
C PRO A 86 -11.40 -23.62 -4.87
N ALA A 87 -10.17 -24.11 -4.68
CA ALA A 87 -9.84 -25.23 -3.80
C ALA A 87 -8.89 -24.79 -2.69
N GLY A 88 -8.95 -25.48 -1.56
CA GLY A 88 -8.12 -25.21 -0.39
C GLY A 88 -8.68 -24.13 0.52
N ALA A 89 -8.51 -24.31 1.83
CA ALA A 89 -8.89 -23.31 2.82
C ALA A 89 -7.89 -22.15 2.89
N ARG A 90 -6.64 -22.39 2.47
CA ARG A 90 -5.52 -21.45 2.54
C ARG A 90 -4.62 -21.65 1.35
N ASN A 91 -4.41 -20.61 0.55
CA ASN A 91 -3.56 -20.62 -0.63
C ASN A 91 -2.55 -19.49 -0.53
N CYS A 92 -1.27 -19.78 -0.76
CA CYS A 92 -0.18 -18.84 -0.46
C CYS A 92 0.72 -18.56 -1.66
N TYR A 93 1.17 -17.32 -1.73
CA TYR A 93 2.32 -16.89 -2.50
C TYR A 93 3.55 -16.93 -1.59
N THR A 94 4.66 -17.50 -2.06
CA THR A 94 5.94 -17.47 -1.36
C THR A 94 6.86 -16.44 -2.02
N LEU A 95 7.07 -15.32 -1.34
CA LEU A 95 7.98 -14.26 -1.77
C LEU A 95 9.36 -14.55 -1.19
N ARG A 96 10.34 -14.80 -2.05
CA ARG A 96 11.73 -15.15 -1.69
C ARG A 96 12.68 -13.96 -1.90
N SER A 97 13.92 -14.11 -1.46
CA SER A 97 14.99 -13.12 -1.64
C SER A 97 14.74 -11.80 -0.91
N LEU A 98 14.09 -11.86 0.27
CA LEU A 98 13.88 -10.69 1.12
C LEU A 98 15.02 -10.55 2.12
N VAL A 99 15.33 -9.31 2.48
CA VAL A 99 16.40 -8.99 3.43
C VAL A 99 15.85 -9.10 4.85
N PHE A 100 16.44 -10.00 5.64
CA PHE A 100 16.12 -10.17 7.05
C PHE A 100 16.26 -8.83 7.81
N GLY A 101 15.26 -8.51 8.62
CA GLY A 101 15.20 -7.30 9.44
C GLY A 101 14.88 -6.01 8.66
N LEU A 102 14.73 -6.08 7.34
CA LEU A 102 14.33 -4.93 6.53
C LEU A 102 12.81 -4.73 6.58
N LYS A 103 12.41 -3.46 6.51
CA LYS A 103 11.01 -3.05 6.42
C LYS A 103 10.54 -3.11 4.97
N TYR A 104 9.35 -3.66 4.75
CA TYR A 104 8.73 -3.74 3.44
C TYR A 104 7.30 -3.20 3.49
N LEU A 105 6.92 -2.49 2.43
CA LEU A 105 5.53 -2.30 2.04
C LEU A 105 5.16 -3.45 1.11
N ILE A 106 4.15 -4.23 1.50
CA ILE A 106 3.58 -5.33 0.72
C ILE A 106 2.14 -4.98 0.41
N ARG A 107 1.74 -5.14 -0.85
CA ARG A 107 0.42 -4.74 -1.34
C ARG A 107 -0.17 -5.82 -2.23
N ALA A 108 -1.38 -6.24 -1.91
CA ALA A 108 -2.20 -7.13 -2.71
C ALA A 108 -3.40 -6.34 -3.26
N MET A 109 -3.67 -6.52 -4.55
CA MET A 109 -4.75 -5.82 -5.26
C MET A 109 -5.76 -6.82 -5.81
N PHE A 110 -7.04 -6.47 -5.69
CA PHE A 110 -8.17 -7.33 -5.97
C PHE A 110 -9.18 -6.63 -6.88
N MET A 111 -9.06 -6.84 -8.18
CA MET A 111 -10.03 -6.42 -9.21
C MET A 111 -10.80 -7.65 -9.68
N HIS A 112 -12.05 -7.80 -9.26
CA HIS A 112 -12.83 -9.01 -9.57
C HIS A 112 -13.26 -9.03 -11.04
N GLY A 113 -13.76 -7.91 -11.57
CA GLY A 113 -14.15 -7.77 -12.98
C GLY A 113 -15.07 -8.88 -13.51
N ASN A 114 -15.94 -9.44 -12.66
CA ASN A 114 -16.80 -10.59 -12.95
C ASN A 114 -16.07 -11.76 -13.68
N TYR A 115 -14.83 -12.09 -13.28
CA TYR A 115 -13.98 -13.08 -13.96
C TYR A 115 -14.58 -14.50 -14.08
N ASP A 116 -15.54 -14.83 -13.21
CA ASP A 116 -16.22 -16.13 -13.16
C ASP A 116 -17.63 -16.12 -13.78
N GLY A 117 -18.13 -14.94 -14.19
CA GLY A 117 -19.45 -14.77 -14.78
C GLY A 117 -20.62 -14.90 -13.80
N LEU A 118 -20.37 -15.03 -12.49
CA LEU A 118 -21.41 -15.31 -11.49
C LEU A 118 -22.09 -14.05 -10.94
N LYS A 119 -21.44 -12.87 -11.07
CA LYS A 119 -21.87 -11.60 -10.45
C LYS A 119 -22.12 -11.74 -8.94
N THR A 120 -21.31 -12.58 -8.29
CA THR A 120 -21.28 -12.78 -6.84
C THR A 120 -19.95 -12.30 -6.30
N TRP A 121 -19.97 -11.56 -5.20
CA TRP A 121 -18.79 -10.88 -4.69
C TRP A 121 -18.22 -11.60 -3.47
N PRO A 122 -16.96 -12.09 -3.53
CA PRO A 122 -16.41 -12.90 -2.46
C PRO A 122 -15.93 -12.05 -1.28
N ILE A 123 -15.98 -12.66 -0.09
CA ILE A 123 -15.34 -12.18 1.12
C ILE A 123 -14.34 -13.24 1.58
N PHE A 124 -13.12 -12.84 1.87
CA PHE A 124 -12.05 -13.74 2.33
C PHE A 124 -10.99 -12.96 3.10
N ASP A 125 -10.11 -13.65 3.80
CA ASP A 125 -9.04 -13.01 4.57
C ASP A 125 -7.71 -13.10 3.85
N VAL A 126 -6.86 -12.11 4.09
CA VAL A 126 -5.45 -12.11 3.68
C VAL A 126 -4.59 -12.13 4.93
N HIS A 127 -3.51 -12.91 4.88
CA HIS A 127 -2.55 -13.09 5.95
C HIS A 127 -1.12 -12.87 5.43
N ILE A 128 -0.25 -12.40 6.32
CA ILE A 128 1.20 -12.37 6.13
C ILE A 128 1.86 -13.38 7.06
N GLY A 129 2.37 -14.47 6.49
CA GLY A 129 2.68 -15.67 7.26
C GLY A 129 1.45 -16.10 8.06
N VAL A 130 1.62 -16.34 9.36
CA VAL A 130 0.51 -16.69 10.26
C VAL A 130 -0.35 -15.49 10.67
N ASN A 131 0.15 -14.26 10.51
CA ASN A 131 -0.49 -13.06 11.04
C ASN A 131 -1.65 -12.62 10.15
N TYR A 132 -2.80 -12.35 10.75
CA TYR A 132 -3.93 -11.72 10.06
C TYR A 132 -3.50 -10.34 9.55
N TRP A 133 -3.79 -10.07 8.28
CA TRP A 133 -3.53 -8.78 7.67
C TRP A 133 -4.84 -8.01 7.55
N GLN A 134 -5.79 -8.50 6.76
CA GLN A 134 -7.07 -7.81 6.52
C GLN A 134 -8.10 -8.75 5.87
N THR A 135 -9.39 -8.48 6.09
CA THR A 135 -10.50 -9.07 5.33
C THR A 135 -10.72 -8.29 4.04
N VAL A 136 -10.66 -8.99 2.91
CA VAL A 136 -11.01 -8.48 1.60
C VAL A 136 -12.51 -8.70 1.41
N ASN A 137 -13.24 -7.60 1.18
CA ASN A 137 -14.66 -7.61 0.93
C ASN A 137 -14.91 -6.95 -0.43
N ILE A 138 -15.18 -7.78 -1.45
CA ILE A 138 -15.57 -7.28 -2.77
C ILE A 138 -17.06 -6.93 -2.72
N THR A 139 -17.42 -5.75 -3.19
CA THR A 139 -18.83 -5.29 -3.24
C THR A 139 -19.31 -5.00 -4.66
N ASP A 140 -18.37 -4.83 -5.59
CA ASP A 140 -18.61 -4.55 -6.99
C ASP A 140 -17.44 -5.12 -7.82
N GLY A 141 -17.73 -5.59 -9.04
CA GLY A 141 -16.71 -6.08 -9.96
C GLY A 141 -15.78 -4.97 -10.48
N ASP A 142 -16.23 -3.72 -10.51
CA ASP A 142 -15.47 -2.56 -11.02
C ASP A 142 -14.66 -1.84 -9.93
N MET A 143 -14.88 -2.15 -8.65
CA MET A 143 -14.23 -1.46 -7.53
C MET A 143 -13.07 -2.29 -6.97
N PRO A 144 -11.81 -1.91 -7.24
CA PRO A 144 -10.66 -2.66 -6.74
C PRO A 144 -10.51 -2.47 -5.23
N VAL A 145 -10.19 -3.56 -4.52
CA VAL A 145 -9.73 -3.51 -3.13
C VAL A 145 -8.20 -3.54 -3.10
N ILE A 146 -7.59 -2.63 -2.34
CA ILE A 146 -6.14 -2.58 -2.12
C ILE A 146 -5.90 -2.92 -0.64
N ALA A 147 -5.29 -4.07 -0.39
CA ALA A 147 -4.74 -4.40 0.92
C ALA A 147 -3.26 -4.01 0.90
N GLU A 148 -2.82 -3.16 1.83
CA GLU A 148 -1.41 -2.78 2.00
C GLU A 148 -0.99 -2.97 3.46
N ILE A 149 0.20 -3.51 3.68
CA ILE A 149 0.83 -3.66 4.99
C ILE A 149 2.29 -3.22 4.94
N ILE A 150 2.71 -2.53 6.01
CA ILE A 150 4.11 -2.23 6.29
C ILE A 150 4.54 -3.09 7.47
N THR A 151 5.56 -3.93 7.25
CA THR A 151 6.06 -4.84 8.29
C THR A 151 7.56 -5.08 8.16
N VAL A 152 8.19 -5.50 9.26
CA VAL A 152 9.59 -5.95 9.28
C VAL A 152 9.62 -7.45 9.04
N ILE A 153 10.37 -7.87 8.01
CA ILE A 153 10.47 -9.28 7.63
C ILE A 153 11.56 -9.96 8.46
N SER A 154 11.22 -11.08 9.10
CA SER A 154 12.11 -11.84 10.01
C SER A 154 12.64 -13.15 9.40
N GLY A 155 12.65 -13.26 8.08
CA GLY A 155 13.18 -14.42 7.36
C GLY A 155 13.63 -14.07 5.94
N GLU A 156 14.19 -15.04 5.22
CA GLU A 156 14.61 -14.88 3.81
C GLU A 156 13.44 -14.94 2.82
N SER A 157 12.27 -15.37 3.31
CA SER A 157 11.02 -15.40 2.56
C SER A 157 9.84 -15.04 3.45
N VAL A 158 8.76 -14.55 2.84
CA VAL A 158 7.47 -14.35 3.49
C VAL A 158 6.35 -14.93 2.64
N GLN A 159 5.33 -15.47 3.30
CA GLN A 159 4.14 -15.95 2.61
C GLN A 159 3.02 -14.91 2.68
N VAL A 160 2.37 -14.65 1.55
CA VAL A 160 1.10 -13.90 1.50
C VAL A 160 0.01 -14.89 1.17
N CYS A 161 -0.93 -15.08 2.10
CA CYS A 161 -1.91 -16.16 2.03
C CYS A 161 -3.33 -15.63 1.96
N LEU A 162 -4.11 -16.15 1.02
CA LEU A 162 -5.54 -15.94 0.90
C LEU A 162 -6.26 -17.09 1.61
N VAL A 163 -7.11 -16.75 2.58
CA VAL A 163 -7.82 -17.70 3.45
C VAL A 163 -9.31 -17.62 3.14
N ASN A 164 -9.85 -18.75 2.69
CA ASN A 164 -11.27 -18.88 2.37
C ASN A 164 -12.11 -18.91 3.65
N THR A 165 -13.08 -17.99 3.76
CA THR A 165 -14.01 -17.89 4.90
C THR A 165 -15.37 -18.53 4.62
N GLY A 166 -15.52 -19.21 3.47
CA GLY A 166 -16.76 -19.83 3.01
C GLY A 166 -17.69 -18.86 2.26
N SER A 167 -17.27 -17.62 2.02
CA SER A 167 -18.09 -16.56 1.42
C SER A 167 -17.69 -16.23 -0.01
N GLY A 168 -17.40 -17.26 -0.82
CA GLY A 168 -16.98 -17.14 -2.22
C GLY A 168 -15.52 -17.55 -2.46
N THR A 169 -15.05 -17.39 -3.69
CA THR A 169 -13.72 -17.87 -4.12
C THR A 169 -12.66 -16.78 -3.93
N PRO A 170 -11.62 -16.99 -3.11
CA PRO A 170 -10.49 -16.07 -3.03
C PRO A 170 -9.77 -15.95 -4.37
N PHE A 171 -9.31 -14.74 -4.69
CA PHE A 171 -8.56 -14.46 -5.90
C PHE A 171 -7.59 -13.30 -5.64
N ILE A 172 -6.64 -13.08 -6.53
CA ILE A 172 -5.72 -11.92 -6.49
C ILE A 172 -5.40 -11.48 -7.92
N SER A 173 -5.29 -10.16 -8.12
CA SER A 173 -4.94 -9.56 -9.41
C SER A 173 -3.48 -9.13 -9.47
N SER A 174 -2.93 -8.60 -8.38
CA SER A 174 -1.52 -8.22 -8.32
C SER A 174 -0.96 -8.31 -6.91
N LEU A 175 0.34 -8.64 -6.81
CA LEU A 175 1.11 -8.66 -5.57
C LEU A 175 2.40 -7.86 -5.77
N GLU A 176 2.59 -6.83 -4.95
CA GLU A 176 3.69 -5.87 -5.05
C GLU A 176 4.46 -5.80 -3.72
N VAL A 177 5.79 -5.79 -3.81
CA VAL A 177 6.71 -5.69 -2.66
C VAL A 177 7.68 -4.53 -2.89
N ARG A 178 7.79 -3.64 -1.92
CA ARG A 178 8.67 -2.46 -1.94
C ARG A 178 9.54 -2.42 -0.67
N PRO A 179 10.87 -2.55 -0.78
CA PRO A 179 11.75 -2.33 0.36
C PRO A 179 11.66 -0.86 0.79
N LEU A 180 11.60 -0.64 2.09
CA LEU A 180 11.59 0.69 2.69
C LEU A 180 12.87 0.91 3.51
N LYS A 181 13.31 2.17 3.59
CA LYS A 181 14.38 2.54 4.52
C LYS A 181 13.88 2.27 5.95
N ASN A 182 14.72 1.69 6.82
CA ASN A 182 14.33 1.34 8.19
C ASN A 182 13.76 2.51 9.00
N LYS A 183 14.27 3.73 8.77
CA LYS A 183 13.78 4.95 9.44
C LYS A 183 12.32 5.30 9.10
N LEU A 184 11.79 4.81 7.98
CA LEU A 184 10.44 5.16 7.55
C LEU A 184 9.40 4.43 8.38
N TYR A 185 8.29 5.09 8.71
CA TYR A 185 7.20 4.52 9.51
C TYR A 185 7.71 3.89 10.81
N PRO A 186 8.22 4.69 11.77
CA PRO A 186 8.82 4.19 13.01
C PRO A 186 7.84 3.40 13.88
N GLN A 187 6.54 3.53 13.64
CA GLN A 187 5.49 2.76 14.32
C GLN A 187 5.40 1.30 13.85
N SER A 188 6.11 0.92 12.78
CA SER A 188 6.27 -0.48 12.38
C SER A 188 7.64 -1.01 12.80
N ASP A 189 7.62 -2.10 13.55
CA ASP A 189 8.81 -2.83 14.03
C ASP A 189 8.58 -4.36 13.95
N ALA A 190 9.45 -5.15 14.60
CA ALA A 190 9.38 -6.61 14.56
C ALA A 190 8.15 -7.21 15.27
N SER A 191 7.47 -6.44 16.11
CA SER A 191 6.30 -6.84 16.89
C SER A 191 4.99 -6.21 16.41
N GLN A 192 5.07 -5.21 15.52
CA GLN A 192 3.92 -4.45 15.05
C GLN A 192 4.03 -4.10 13.57
N ALA A 193 2.99 -4.44 12.81
CA ALA A 193 2.80 -4.00 11.44
C ALA A 193 1.75 -2.88 11.35
N LEU A 194 1.79 -2.14 10.24
CA LEU A 194 0.83 -1.09 9.92
C LEU A 194 0.02 -1.53 8.68
N VAL A 195 -1.28 -1.72 8.83
CA VAL A 195 -2.21 -2.02 7.74
C VAL A 195 -2.83 -0.72 7.27
N LEU A 196 -2.72 -0.44 5.97
CA LEU A 196 -3.23 0.80 5.39
C LEU A 196 -4.75 0.87 5.50
N VAL A 197 -5.24 2.01 5.97
CA VAL A 197 -6.68 2.34 5.99
C VAL A 197 -6.98 3.38 4.92
N ALA A 198 -6.15 4.43 4.83
CA ALA A 198 -6.29 5.47 3.82
C ALA A 198 -4.94 6.15 3.54
N ARG A 199 -4.71 6.54 2.28
CA ARG A 199 -3.62 7.42 1.87
C ARG A 199 -4.15 8.37 0.80
N ALA A 200 -4.30 9.64 1.15
CA ALA A 200 -5.03 10.62 0.34
C ALA A 200 -4.13 11.78 -0.13
N ASN A 201 -4.21 12.09 -1.42
CA ASN A 201 -3.68 13.29 -2.06
C ASN A 201 -4.77 14.37 -2.09
N ILE A 202 -4.75 15.28 -1.11
CA ILE A 202 -5.88 16.20 -0.85
C ILE A 202 -5.80 17.40 -1.80
N GLY A 203 -6.96 17.81 -2.31
CA GLY A 203 -7.08 18.94 -3.24
C GLY A 203 -6.59 18.63 -4.65
N SER A 204 -6.45 17.35 -4.99
CA SER A 204 -6.01 16.88 -6.31
C SER A 204 -7.09 16.04 -6.98
N ASP A 205 -7.09 16.04 -8.31
CA ASP A 205 -7.89 15.17 -9.18
C ASP A 205 -7.09 13.96 -9.69
N LYS A 206 -5.87 13.76 -9.18
CA LYS A 206 -4.94 12.73 -9.63
C LYS A 206 -4.36 11.92 -8.50
N SER A 207 -4.46 10.59 -8.62
CA SER A 207 -3.65 9.66 -7.87
C SER A 207 -2.17 9.83 -8.19
N ILE A 208 -1.33 9.68 -7.18
CA ILE A 208 0.14 9.73 -7.32
C ILE A 208 0.72 8.38 -6.88
N ARG A 209 1.62 7.83 -7.69
CA ARG A 209 2.47 6.69 -7.33
C ARG A 209 3.82 6.82 -8.02
N TYR A 210 4.61 5.75 -8.09
CA TYR A 210 5.85 5.75 -8.86
C TYR A 210 5.60 6.12 -10.34
N PRO A 211 6.46 6.96 -10.97
CA PRO A 211 7.77 7.41 -10.50
C PRO A 211 7.76 8.66 -9.60
N ASP A 212 6.62 9.32 -9.40
CA ASP A 212 6.55 10.55 -8.58
C ASP A 212 6.72 10.26 -7.09
N ASP A 213 6.27 9.09 -6.62
CA ASP A 213 6.63 8.54 -5.31
C ASP A 213 7.73 7.47 -5.45
N PRO A 214 8.98 7.74 -5.02
CA PRO A 214 10.07 6.77 -5.07
C PRO A 214 9.85 5.50 -4.25
N HIS A 215 8.91 5.51 -3.29
CA HIS A 215 8.53 4.34 -2.49
C HIS A 215 7.33 3.59 -3.08
N ASP A 216 6.83 4.02 -4.25
CA ASP A 216 5.67 3.50 -4.97
C ASP A 216 4.40 3.35 -4.12
N ARG A 217 4.21 4.21 -3.12
CA ARG A 217 2.93 4.29 -2.41
C ARG A 217 1.87 4.85 -3.35
N ILE A 218 0.66 4.32 -3.28
CA ILE A 218 -0.49 4.90 -3.99
C ILE A 218 -1.16 5.94 -3.09
N TRP A 219 -1.05 7.20 -3.48
CA TRP A 219 -1.82 8.31 -2.92
C TRP A 219 -3.06 8.53 -3.75
N ILE A 220 -4.23 8.19 -3.19
CA ILE A 220 -5.51 8.29 -3.87
C ILE A 220 -5.95 9.75 -3.92
N GLU A 221 -6.42 10.22 -5.07
CA GLU A 221 -6.97 11.56 -5.20
C GLU A 221 -8.10 11.81 -4.21
N LEU A 222 -8.06 12.96 -3.56
CA LEU A 222 -9.19 13.48 -2.81
C LEU A 222 -9.49 14.89 -3.35
N PRO A 223 -10.39 15.02 -4.32
CA PRO A 223 -10.71 16.31 -4.92
C PRO A 223 -11.35 17.25 -3.91
N THR A 224 -11.36 18.54 -4.25
CA THR A 224 -11.89 19.56 -3.34
C THR A 224 -13.40 19.41 -3.18
N GLY A 225 -13.85 19.15 -1.95
CA GLY A 225 -15.27 19.05 -1.60
C GLY A 225 -15.92 20.39 -1.24
N TYR A 226 -17.22 20.33 -0.92
CA TYR A 226 -17.97 21.50 -0.47
C TYR A 226 -17.39 22.07 0.84
N GLY A 227 -17.18 23.39 0.88
CA GLY A 227 -16.60 24.06 2.05
C GLY A 227 -15.07 24.21 2.02
N TRP A 228 -14.41 23.66 1.00
CA TRP A 228 -12.97 23.77 0.80
C TRP A 228 -12.63 24.58 -0.47
N ALA A 229 -11.49 25.26 -0.46
CA ALA A 229 -10.91 25.94 -1.61
C ALA A 229 -9.59 25.26 -1.98
N PRO A 230 -9.38 24.89 -3.27
CA PRO A 230 -8.14 24.26 -3.70
C PRO A 230 -6.98 25.23 -3.58
N ILE A 231 -5.80 24.70 -3.25
CA ILE A 231 -4.55 25.44 -3.29
C ILE A 231 -3.46 24.55 -3.87
N SER A 232 -2.63 25.11 -4.75
CA SER A 232 -1.55 24.36 -5.37
C SER A 232 -0.34 25.24 -5.68
N THR A 233 0.78 24.58 -5.94
CA THR A 233 2.01 25.21 -6.41
C THR A 233 2.75 24.29 -7.37
N THR A 234 3.41 24.86 -8.38
CA THR A 234 4.31 24.12 -9.27
C THR A 234 5.73 24.03 -8.72
N LYS A 235 6.05 24.77 -7.64
CA LYS A 235 7.36 24.77 -7.01
C LYS A 235 7.54 23.53 -6.15
N LYS A 236 8.75 22.97 -6.13
CA LYS A 236 9.10 21.83 -5.29
C LYS A 236 8.89 22.17 -3.81
N VAL A 237 8.08 21.35 -3.13
CA VAL A 237 7.93 21.38 -1.67
C VAL A 237 8.95 20.41 -1.09
N GLN A 238 9.68 20.85 -0.07
CA GLN A 238 10.80 20.09 0.48
C GLN A 238 10.42 19.50 1.83
N ASN A 239 10.73 18.22 2.02
CA ASN A 239 10.63 17.58 3.32
C ASN A 239 11.73 18.09 4.27
N ASP A 240 11.49 17.91 5.57
CA ASP A 240 12.52 18.13 6.58
C ASP A 240 13.64 17.09 6.43
N VAL A 241 14.86 17.42 6.87
CA VAL A 241 16.01 16.51 6.82
C VAL A 241 15.76 15.26 7.68
N ASN A 242 15.01 15.42 8.77
CA ASN A 242 14.67 14.34 9.70
C ASN A 242 13.31 13.71 9.39
N ASP A 243 12.77 13.91 8.18
CA ASP A 243 11.51 13.29 7.79
C ASP A 243 11.63 11.74 7.75
N VAL A 244 10.69 11.12 8.44
CA VAL A 244 10.54 9.66 8.61
C VAL A 244 9.37 9.09 7.80
N PHE A 245 8.82 9.85 6.85
CA PHE A 245 7.81 9.35 5.91
C PHE A 245 8.17 9.64 4.46
N GLU A 246 8.91 10.71 4.18
CA GLU A 246 9.38 11.07 2.84
C GLU A 246 8.24 11.12 1.81
N ALA A 247 7.14 11.80 2.14
CA ALA A 247 6.04 12.03 1.18
C ALA A 247 6.57 12.74 -0.08
N PRO A 248 6.11 12.37 -1.29
CA PRO A 248 6.64 12.99 -2.51
C PRO A 248 6.19 14.44 -2.63
N SER A 249 7.05 15.28 -3.22
CA SER A 249 6.73 16.70 -3.43
C SER A 249 5.38 16.87 -4.14
N ALA A 250 5.09 16.03 -5.15
CA ALA A 250 3.87 16.08 -5.93
C ALA A 250 2.59 15.99 -5.07
N VAL A 251 2.61 15.21 -3.98
CA VAL A 251 1.50 15.09 -3.03
C VAL A 251 1.38 16.36 -2.17
N THR A 252 2.51 16.89 -1.71
CA THR A 252 2.54 18.11 -0.88
C THR A 252 2.41 19.41 -1.67
N GLN A 253 2.33 19.35 -3.00
CA GLN A 253 2.17 20.50 -3.91
C GLN A 253 0.71 20.89 -4.15
N THR A 254 -0.23 20.02 -3.76
CA THR A 254 -1.67 20.28 -3.76
C THR A 254 -2.19 20.23 -2.34
N GLY A 255 -3.35 20.83 -2.12
CA GLY A 255 -4.00 20.84 -0.83
C GLY A 255 -5.32 21.57 -0.89
N VAL A 256 -5.94 21.70 0.27
CA VAL A 256 -7.14 22.49 0.45
C VAL A 256 -6.97 23.46 1.61
N THR A 257 -7.71 24.56 1.50
CA THR A 257 -7.96 25.49 2.60
C THR A 257 -9.45 25.57 2.88
N SER A 258 -9.83 26.06 4.05
CA SER A 258 -11.25 26.37 4.29
C SER A 258 -11.67 27.61 3.51
N ILE A 259 -12.89 27.61 2.93
CA ILE A 259 -13.44 28.80 2.23
C ILE A 259 -13.70 29.98 3.17
N ASN A 260 -13.77 29.74 4.48
CA ASN A 260 -14.00 30.76 5.49
C ASN A 260 -13.08 30.48 6.68
N SER A 261 -12.30 31.48 7.11
CA SER A 261 -11.38 31.34 8.25
C SER A 261 -12.06 30.92 9.55
N SER A 262 -13.36 31.20 9.71
CA SER A 262 -14.16 30.75 10.86
C SER A 262 -14.63 29.29 10.77
N ARG A 263 -14.49 28.63 9.60
CA ARG A 263 -14.89 27.23 9.40
C ARG A 263 -13.67 26.32 9.49
N PRO A 264 -13.68 25.32 10.37
CA PRO A 264 -12.60 24.33 10.43
C PRO A 264 -12.58 23.43 9.19
N ILE A 265 -11.41 22.87 8.89
CA ILE A 265 -11.33 21.69 8.01
C ILE A 265 -11.56 20.45 8.89
N PHE A 266 -12.45 19.55 8.47
CA PHE A 266 -12.79 18.33 9.20
C PHE A 266 -12.45 17.07 8.41
N PHE A 267 -11.91 16.08 9.10
CA PHE A 267 -11.80 14.70 8.61
C PHE A 267 -12.34 13.75 9.67
N THR A 268 -13.03 12.72 9.23
CA THR A 268 -13.54 11.68 10.11
C THR A 268 -13.02 10.33 9.65
N GLN A 269 -12.55 9.52 10.59
CA GLN A 269 -12.21 8.13 10.38
C GLN A 269 -12.94 7.29 11.43
N ASP A 270 -13.80 6.38 10.98
CA ASP A 270 -14.41 5.39 11.85
C ASP A 270 -13.44 4.23 12.06
N ALA A 271 -13.32 3.78 13.30
CA ALA A 271 -12.54 2.62 13.63
C ALA A 271 -13.28 1.36 13.18
N GLN A 272 -12.61 0.51 12.40
CA GLN A 272 -13.18 -0.73 11.91
C GLN A 272 -12.60 -1.90 12.71
N PRO A 273 -13.41 -2.90 13.10
CA PRO A 273 -12.89 -4.10 13.73
C PRO A 273 -11.93 -4.82 12.77
N ASN A 274 -10.77 -5.25 13.27
CA ASN A 274 -9.84 -6.08 12.51
C ASN A 274 -10.12 -7.57 12.79
N GLY A 275 -10.74 -8.26 11.83
CA GLY A 275 -10.94 -9.71 11.85
C GLY A 275 -11.95 -10.23 12.88
N ASN A 276 -11.69 -11.44 13.40
CA ASN A 276 -12.61 -12.17 14.28
C ASN A 276 -12.70 -11.61 15.70
N ALA A 277 -11.82 -10.69 16.09
CA ALA A 277 -11.87 -10.00 17.38
C ALA A 277 -12.82 -8.79 17.28
N LYS A 278 -14.11 -9.04 17.08
CA LYS A 278 -15.15 -8.01 16.92
C LYS A 278 -15.21 -6.99 18.08
N ASP A 279 -14.60 -7.32 19.22
CA ASP A 279 -14.60 -6.52 20.44
C ASP A 279 -13.29 -5.74 20.70
N LEU A 280 -12.25 -5.91 19.87
CA LEU A 280 -10.97 -5.19 20.00
C LEU A 280 -10.77 -4.25 18.81
N VAL A 281 -10.94 -2.95 19.08
CA VAL A 281 -10.63 -1.89 18.11
C VAL A 281 -9.10 -1.85 17.92
N PRO A 282 -8.59 -1.94 16.67
CA PRO A 282 -7.17 -1.83 16.44
C PRO A 282 -6.69 -0.42 16.78
N GLY A 283 -5.42 -0.29 17.18
CA GLY A 283 -4.82 1.02 17.40
C GLY A 283 -4.65 1.74 16.06
N TYR A 284 -4.85 3.06 16.01
CA TYR A 284 -4.70 3.84 14.79
C TYR A 284 -3.44 4.72 14.79
N VAL A 285 -2.79 4.82 13.65
CA VAL A 285 -1.67 5.72 13.41
C VAL A 285 -2.03 6.68 12.27
N PHE A 286 -1.81 7.96 12.51
CA PHE A 286 -2.18 9.04 11.60
C PHE A 286 -0.94 9.83 11.20
N MET A 287 -0.85 10.25 9.95
CA MET A 287 0.14 11.19 9.45
C MET A 287 -0.56 12.26 8.63
N MET A 288 -0.55 13.50 9.10
CA MET A 288 -1.15 14.65 8.43
C MET A 288 -0.06 15.56 7.87
N TYR A 289 -0.08 15.75 6.56
CA TYR A 289 0.93 16.50 5.82
C TYR A 289 0.43 17.90 5.48
N MET A 290 1.24 18.91 5.83
CA MET A 290 0.90 20.33 5.67
C MET A 290 2.12 21.11 5.18
N ALA A 291 1.93 22.00 4.20
CA ALA A 291 2.97 22.90 3.69
C ALA A 291 2.33 24.22 3.28
N GLU A 292 2.99 25.35 3.58
CA GLU A 292 2.57 26.65 3.04
C GLU A 292 2.99 26.76 1.58
N LEU A 293 2.01 26.83 0.68
CA LEU A 293 2.20 26.82 -0.77
C LEU A 293 2.32 28.21 -1.39
N GLN A 294 1.95 29.25 -0.64
CA GLN A 294 1.98 30.64 -1.07
C GLN A 294 3.08 31.42 -0.33
N LEU A 295 3.79 32.28 -1.06
CA LEU A 295 4.69 33.22 -0.42
C LEU A 295 3.83 34.33 0.20
N LEU A 296 3.67 34.28 1.51
CA LEU A 296 2.80 35.21 2.23
C LEU A 296 3.46 36.58 2.41
N PRO A 297 2.73 37.70 2.22
CA PRO A 297 3.22 39.02 2.60
C PRO A 297 3.38 39.13 4.13
N SER A 298 4.18 40.10 4.59
CA SER A 298 4.55 40.23 6.02
C SER A 298 3.38 40.41 6.98
N ASN A 299 2.23 40.87 6.49
CA ASN A 299 1.01 41.07 7.27
C ASN A 299 0.03 39.88 7.21
N ALA A 300 0.33 38.86 6.42
CA ALA A 300 -0.48 37.65 6.34
C ALA A 300 0.11 36.54 7.20
N LEU A 301 -0.74 35.91 7.99
CA LEU A 301 -0.38 34.83 8.89
C LEU A 301 -1.36 33.66 8.72
N ARG A 302 -0.83 32.48 8.44
CA ARG A 302 -1.57 31.22 8.55
C ARG A 302 -1.16 30.51 9.83
N GLN A 303 -2.02 30.57 10.84
CA GLN A 303 -1.79 29.95 12.13
C GLN A 303 -3.05 29.25 12.63
N PHE A 304 -2.96 27.97 12.94
CA PHE A 304 -4.11 27.15 13.31
C PHE A 304 -3.79 26.09 14.36
N TYR A 305 -4.82 25.62 15.05
CA TYR A 305 -4.79 24.44 15.90
C TYR A 305 -5.13 23.20 15.09
N VAL A 306 -4.56 22.07 15.46
CA VAL A 306 -5.03 20.75 15.02
C VAL A 306 -5.55 20.02 16.25
N LYS A 307 -6.80 19.56 16.19
CA LYS A 307 -7.45 18.81 17.25
C LYS A 307 -7.82 17.42 16.76
N LEU A 308 -7.78 16.46 17.67
CA LEU A 308 -8.27 15.10 17.51
C LEU A 308 -9.33 14.85 18.59
N ASN A 309 -10.54 14.50 18.19
CA ASN A 309 -11.69 14.27 19.08
C ASN A 309 -11.93 15.45 20.05
N GLY A 310 -11.84 16.67 19.52
CA GLY A 310 -12.06 17.91 20.27
C GLY A 310 -10.89 18.34 21.18
N LYS A 311 -9.85 17.51 21.34
CA LYS A 311 -8.65 17.82 22.14
C LYS A 311 -7.51 18.28 21.23
N LEU A 312 -6.67 19.19 21.71
CA LEU A 312 -5.47 19.61 20.98
C LEU A 312 -4.57 18.40 20.70
N TRP A 313 -4.33 18.11 19.42
CA TRP A 313 -3.42 17.04 19.01
C TRP A 313 -1.96 17.48 19.13
N ASN A 314 -1.70 18.78 18.93
CA ASN A 314 -0.45 19.43 19.29
C ASN A 314 -0.71 20.52 20.34
N ALA A 315 0.14 20.61 21.35
CA ALA A 315 0.04 21.61 22.41
C ALA A 315 0.24 23.05 21.90
N LYS A 316 0.92 23.21 20.77
CA LYS A 316 1.20 24.52 20.15
C LYS A 316 0.41 24.71 18.86
N THR A 317 0.15 25.98 18.53
CA THR A 317 -0.34 26.36 17.22
C THR A 317 0.70 26.02 16.15
N LEU A 318 0.23 25.68 14.95
CA LEU A 318 1.10 25.48 13.81
C LEU A 318 1.28 26.79 13.05
N GLY A 319 2.54 27.13 12.78
CA GLY A 319 2.95 28.04 11.72
C GLY A 319 3.77 27.27 10.71
N LEU A 320 3.39 27.34 9.43
CA LEU A 320 4.05 26.59 8.37
C LEU A 320 5.13 27.44 7.70
N LYS A 321 6.23 26.79 7.32
CA LYS A 321 7.28 27.43 6.51
C LYS A 321 6.93 27.28 5.03
N TYR A 322 7.20 28.33 4.25
CA TYR A 322 6.97 28.33 2.80
C TYR A 322 7.73 27.18 2.12
N LEU A 323 6.99 26.36 1.35
CA LEU A 323 7.48 25.18 0.62
C LEU A 323 8.25 24.17 1.48
N LYS A 324 7.87 24.03 2.75
CA LYS A 324 8.40 23.01 3.66
C LYS A 324 7.28 22.15 4.22
N THR A 325 7.40 20.84 4.04
CA THR A 325 6.47 19.86 4.61
C THR A 325 6.62 19.81 6.12
N THR A 326 5.50 19.93 6.82
CA THR A 326 5.33 19.62 8.24
C THR A 326 4.43 18.40 8.33
N VAL A 327 4.87 17.37 9.07
CA VAL A 327 4.08 16.17 9.29
C VAL A 327 3.70 16.09 10.76
N MET A 328 2.40 16.05 11.04
CA MET A 328 1.90 15.70 12.37
C MET A 328 1.54 14.23 12.40
N TYR A 329 2.00 13.53 13.43
CA TYR A 329 1.73 12.11 13.60
C TYR A 329 1.79 11.70 15.07
N ASN A 330 1.17 10.56 15.40
CA ASN A 330 1.32 9.92 16.71
C ASN A 330 2.46 8.90 16.68
N GLU A 331 3.31 8.92 17.72
CA GLU A 331 4.45 8.00 17.85
C GLU A 331 4.02 6.56 18.20
N LYS A 332 2.86 6.42 18.84
CA LYS A 332 2.27 5.13 19.23
C LYS A 332 0.82 5.06 18.76
N PRO A 333 0.30 3.87 18.41
CA PRO A 333 -1.09 3.73 18.00
C PRO A 333 -2.06 4.26 19.07
N ASP A 334 -3.11 4.95 18.63
CA ASP A 334 -4.19 5.42 19.48
C ASP A 334 -5.29 4.36 19.55
N TYR A 335 -5.66 3.93 20.77
CA TYR A 335 -6.69 2.92 21.04
C TYR A 335 -7.94 3.54 21.70
N ALA A 336 -7.98 4.87 21.83
CA ALA A 336 -8.92 5.54 22.73
C ALA A 336 -10.32 5.74 22.14
N SER A 337 -10.53 5.52 20.84
CA SER A 337 -11.80 5.86 20.20
C SER A 337 -12.23 4.90 19.10
N HIS A 338 -13.55 4.81 18.92
CA HIS A 338 -14.20 4.14 17.79
C HIS A 338 -14.41 5.09 16.60
N GLN A 339 -14.18 6.38 16.80
CA GLN A 339 -14.25 7.41 15.77
C GLN A 339 -13.19 8.49 16.04
N TYR A 340 -12.48 8.88 15.00
CA TYR A 340 -11.43 9.88 15.05
C TYR A 340 -11.83 11.08 14.19
N ILE A 341 -12.08 12.20 14.84
CA ILE A 341 -12.48 13.46 14.22
C ILE A 341 -11.30 14.43 14.32
N PHE A 342 -10.68 14.73 13.19
CA PHE A 342 -9.68 15.79 13.08
C PHE A 342 -10.38 17.11 12.77
N SER A 343 -9.99 18.18 13.50
CA SER A 343 -10.36 19.55 13.14
C SER A 343 -9.12 20.44 13.06
N LEU A 344 -9.01 21.19 11.96
CA LEU A 344 -8.00 22.24 11.81
C LEU A 344 -8.72 23.59 11.95
N GLU A 345 -8.34 24.37 12.96
CA GLU A 345 -9.08 25.58 13.37
C GLU A 345 -8.16 26.79 13.38
N ALA A 346 -8.49 27.83 12.62
CA ALA A 346 -7.71 29.07 12.61
C ALA A 346 -7.66 29.69 14.01
N THR A 347 -6.50 30.21 14.38
CA THR A 347 -6.37 31.04 15.59
C THR A 347 -7.02 32.41 15.36
N THR A 348 -7.31 33.12 16.45
CA THR A 348 -7.80 34.52 16.39
C THR A 348 -6.82 35.47 15.72
N ASN A 349 -5.52 35.15 15.72
CA ASN A 349 -4.47 35.96 15.10
C ASN A 349 -4.26 35.63 13.61
N SER A 350 -4.85 34.53 13.12
CA SER A 350 -4.67 34.08 11.74
C SER A 350 -5.47 34.97 10.79
N THR A 351 -4.81 35.47 9.74
CA THR A 351 -5.48 36.19 8.66
C THR A 351 -5.88 35.25 7.51
N LEU A 352 -5.38 34.01 7.53
CA LEU A 352 -5.63 32.99 6.52
C LEU A 352 -6.26 31.73 7.14
N PRO A 353 -7.09 30.98 6.37
CA PRO A 353 -7.67 29.73 6.84
C PRO A 353 -6.61 28.63 7.05
N PRO A 354 -6.92 27.52 7.74
CA PRO A 354 -6.02 26.37 7.82
C PRO A 354 -5.74 25.76 6.44
N ILE A 355 -4.69 24.94 6.35
CA ILE A 355 -4.29 24.24 5.12
C ILE A 355 -3.90 22.80 5.44
N VAL A 356 -4.21 21.89 4.52
CA VAL A 356 -3.81 20.47 4.57
C VAL A 356 -3.57 19.95 3.17
N ASN A 357 -2.55 19.11 3.00
CA ASN A 357 -2.08 18.65 1.70
C ASN A 357 -2.31 17.15 1.51
N ALA A 358 -2.11 16.35 2.56
CA ALA A 358 -2.27 14.91 2.48
C ALA A 358 -2.53 14.28 3.85
N LEU A 359 -2.99 13.02 3.82
CA LEU A 359 -3.24 12.22 5.02
C LEU A 359 -2.86 10.77 4.76
N GLU A 360 -2.21 10.13 5.72
CA GLU A 360 -2.14 8.67 5.84
C GLU A 360 -2.80 8.23 7.15
N ILE A 361 -3.49 7.09 7.07
CA ILE A 361 -4.12 6.42 8.20
C ILE A 361 -3.78 4.94 8.12
N PHE A 362 -3.30 4.39 9.22
CA PHE A 362 -3.04 2.96 9.38
C PHE A 362 -3.73 2.43 10.62
N SER A 363 -4.10 1.16 10.58
CA SER A 363 -4.36 0.38 11.78
C SER A 363 -3.10 -0.41 12.15
N ALA A 364 -2.81 -0.50 13.44
CA ALA A 364 -1.67 -1.24 13.97
C ALA A 364 -2.11 -2.66 14.34
N VAL A 365 -1.38 -3.64 13.84
CA VAL A 365 -1.64 -5.07 14.11
C VAL A 365 -0.39 -5.71 14.73
N PRO A 366 -0.54 -6.47 15.84
CA PRO A 366 0.57 -7.24 16.38
C PRO A 366 1.05 -8.30 15.38
N THR A 367 2.35 -8.50 15.30
CA THR A 367 2.96 -9.60 14.55
C THR A 367 3.57 -10.59 15.51
N ALA A 368 3.06 -11.83 15.51
CA ALA A 368 3.81 -12.94 16.07
C ALA A 368 5.08 -13.10 15.22
N GLY A 369 6.25 -13.24 15.87
CA GLY A 369 7.52 -13.46 15.18
C GLY A 369 7.34 -14.54 14.11
N ILE A 370 7.72 -14.25 12.87
CA ILE A 370 7.40 -15.08 11.70
C ILE A 370 8.33 -16.31 11.73
N SER A 371 8.10 -17.25 12.64
CA SER A 371 8.70 -18.59 12.54
C SER A 371 7.80 -19.42 11.63
N THR A 372 8.04 -19.38 10.32
CA THR A 372 7.53 -20.42 9.42
C THR A 372 8.34 -21.68 9.66
N ALA A 373 7.88 -22.55 10.55
CA ALA A 373 8.17 -23.96 10.40
C ALA A 373 7.44 -24.40 9.12
N ALA A 374 8.18 -24.81 8.10
CA ALA A 374 7.61 -25.50 6.96
C ALA A 374 6.82 -26.71 7.50
N GLN A 375 5.51 -26.75 7.26
CA GLN A 375 4.78 -28.01 7.41
C GLN A 375 5.07 -28.84 6.17
N GLU A 376 5.84 -29.91 6.38
CA GLU A 376 6.02 -31.04 5.45
C GLU A 376 4.70 -31.75 5.15
#